data_AF-A0A7C8FUN7-F1
#
_entry.id   AF-A0A7C8FUN7-F1
#
_cell.length_a   1.000
_cell.length_b   1.000
_cell.length_c   1.000
_cell.angle_alpha   90.00
_cell.angle_beta   90.00
_cell.angle_gamma   90.00
#
_symmetry.space_group_name_H-M   'P 1'
#
loop_
_entity.id
_entity.type
_entity.pdbx_description
1 polymer ?
#
loop_
_entity_poly.entity_id
_entity_poly.type
_entity_poly.pdbx_seq_one_letter_code
_entity_poly.pdbx_strand_id
1 'polypeptide(L)' 'MGRFIEALCDYIEWYNKDRIKLSLGGMSPAQYRRSLGLAA' A
#
# COMPACT_ATOMS: atom_id res chain seq x y z
N MET A 1 -25.76 -6.76 2.16
CA MET A 1 -24.90 -5.59 1.88
C MET A 1 -23.69 -5.47 2.81
N GLY A 2 -23.68 -6.04 4.03
CA GLY A 2 -22.50 -6.00 4.93
C GLY A 2 -21.24 -6.70 4.39
N ARG A 3 -21.36 -7.93 3.89
CA ARG A 3 -20.21 -8.72 3.40
C ARG A 3 -19.41 -8.09 2.25
N PHE A 4 -20.05 -7.29 1.40
CA PHE A 4 -19.35 -6.61 0.31
C PHE A 4 -18.51 -5.45 0.84
N ILE A 5 -19.06 -4.66 1.75
CA ILE A 5 -18.34 -3.53 2.35
C ILE A 5 -17.16 -4.05 3.18
N GLU A 6 -17.34 -5.13 3.94
CA GLU A 6 -16.24 -5.79 4.68
C GLU A 6 -15.11 -6.25 3.74
N ALA A 7 -15.44 -6.99 2.67
CA ALA A 7 -14.45 -7.45 1.71
C ALA A 7 -13.74 -6.29 0.99
N LEU A 8 -14.46 -5.20 0.72
CA LEU A 8 -13.87 -3.98 0.13
C LEU A 8 -12.93 -3.28 1.12
N CYS A 9 -13.33 -3.15 2.38
CA CYS A 9 -12.49 -2.60 3.44
C CYS A 9 -11.20 -3.41 3.60
N ASP A 10 -11.30 -4.73 3.69
CA ASP A 10 -10.15 -5.64 3.81
C ASP A 10 -9.21 -5.50 2.60
N TYR A 11 -9.78 -5.43 1.39
CA TYR A 11 -9.00 -5.25 0.17
C TYR A 11 -8.26 -3.91 0.16
N ILE A 12 -8.92 -2.81 0.55
CA ILE A 12 -8.29 -1.48 0.61
C ILE A 12 -7.15 -1.47 1.63
N GLU A 13 -7.35 -2.08 2.80
CA GLU A 13 -6.31 -2.19 3.82
C GLU A 13 -5.10 -2.98 3.32
N TRP A 14 -5.32 -4.16 2.74
CA TRP A 14 -4.27 -4.98 2.16
C TRP A 14 -3.54 -4.26 1.03
N TYR A 15 -4.28 -3.55 0.15
CA TYR A 15 -3.70 -2.80 -0.95
C TYR A 15 -2.71 -1.75 -0.46
N ASN A 16 -3.13 -0.99 0.57
CA ASN A 16 -2.36 0.12 1.12
C ASN A 16 -1.17 -0.34 1.98
N LYS A 17 -1.20 -1.54 2.56
CA LYS A 17 -0.15 -2.05 3.47
C LYS A 17 0.83 -3.00 2.81
N ASP A 18 0.32 -3.93 2.00
CA ASP A 18 1.10 -5.07 1.50
C ASP A 18 1.31 -4.99 0.00
N ARG A 19 0.24 -4.76 -0.78
CA ARG A 19 0.32 -4.70 -2.24
C ARG A 19 1.15 -3.51 -2.73
N ILE A 20 0.99 -2.34 -2.11
CA ILE A 20 1.73 -1.14 -2.53
C ILE A 20 3.24 -1.40 -2.51
N LYS A 21 3.76 -2.13 -1.51
CA LYS A 21 5.19 -2.46 -1.43
C LYS A 21 5.66 -3.27 -2.63
N LEU A 22 4.87 -4.24 -3.10
CA LEU A 22 5.18 -5.00 -4.32
C LEU A 22 5.31 -4.09 -5.54
N SER A 23 4.38 -3.13 -5.71
CA SER A 23 4.46 -2.13 -6.78
C SER A 23 5.66 -1.19 -6.63
N LEU A 24 6.17 -1.01 -5.41
CA LEU A 24 7.35 -0.20 -5.10
C LEU A 24 8.66 -1.03 -5.08
N GLY A 25 8.67 -2.22 -5.67
CA GLY A 25 9.86 -3.08 -5.71
C GLY A 25 10.26 -3.66 -4.35
N GLY A 26 9.29 -3.90 -3.47
CA GLY A 26 9.48 -4.37 -2.09
C GLY A 26 9.71 -3.25 -1.07
N MET A 27 9.77 -1.99 -1.50
CA MET A 27 10.03 -0.85 -0.62
C MET A 27 8.76 -0.39 0.10
N SER A 28 8.91 0.05 1.36
CA SER A 28 7.88 0.86 2.01
C SER A 28 7.72 2.21 1.29
N PRO A 29 6.55 2.88 1.40
CA PRO A 29 6.35 4.20 0.80
C PRO A 29 7.41 5.24 1.18
N ALA A 30 7.92 5.19 2.42
CA ALA A 30 8.99 6.07 2.87
C ALA A 30 10.34 5.73 2.22
N GLN A 31 10.69 4.45 2.11
CA GLN A 31 11.90 4.01 1.40
C GLN A 31 11.85 4.40 -0.08
N TYR A 32 10.71 4.21 -0.74
CA TYR A 32 10.54 4.57 -2.14
C TYR A 32 10.63 6.10 -2.36
N ARG A 33 10.04 6.92 -1.48
CA ARG A 33 10.23 8.37 -1.56
C ARG A 33 11.69 8.79 -1.37
N ARG A 34 12.42 8.14 -0.45
CA ARG A 34 13.86 8.38 -0.29
C ARG A 34 14.66 7.95 -1.53
N SER A 35 14.35 6.82 -2.16
CA SER A 35 15.04 6.37 -3.38
C SER A 35 14.80 7.32 -4.57
N LEU A 36 13.66 8.04 -4.58
CA LEU A 36 13.38 9.07 -5.57
C LEU A 36 13.98 10.44 -5.21
N GLY A 37 14.64 10.60 -4.06
CA GLY A 37 15.10 11.91 -3.58
C GLY A 37 13.98 12.87 -3.18
N LEU A 38 12.75 12.36 -2.99
CA LEU A 38 11.56 13.14 -2.64
C LEU A 38 11.32 13.22 -1.13
N ALA A 39 12.10 12.51 -0.33
CA ALA A 39 12.09 12.57 1.12
C ALA A 39 13.53 12.73 1.62
N ALA A 40 13.73 13.75 2.48
CA ALA A 40 14.96 13.99 3.22
C ALA A 40 15.20 12.91 4.29
#